data_AF-A0A1Y3BIW8-F1
#
_entry.id   AF-A0A1Y3BIW8-F1
#
_cell.length_a   1.000
_cell.length_b   1.000
_cell.length_c   1.000
_cell.angle_alpha   90.00
_cell.angle_beta   90.00
_cell.angle_gamma   90.00
#
_symmetry.space_group_name_H-M   'P 1'
#
loop_
_entity.id
_entity.type
_entity.pdbx_description
1 polymer ?
#
loop_
_entity_poly.entity_id
_entity_poly.type
_entity_poly.pdbx_seq_one_letter_code
_entity_poly.pdbx_strand_id
1 'polypeptide(L)'
;MTNFKFYRTGKEVIERFPVPVNLKDWHIEWKDYKPVPVIVDFGQKPWADPDFKDKNFQPKWNQLDDKIDRRSHCGQYSIDKDGFPLNPTGRTGVIMRGLLGRWGPNHAADPIVTRWKRDDSNRIIKHNSSGKPILQFVAIQRKDVLEWAIPGVCIIPFLFQMIYPSLIEML
;
A
#
# COMPACT_ATOMS: atom_id res chain seq x y z
N MET A 1 -17.31 -9.54 6.17
CA MET A 1 -15.96 -10.01 5.77
C MET A 1 -15.85 -9.86 4.26
N THR A 2 -14.99 -8.96 3.81
CA THR A 2 -14.74 -8.73 2.38
C THR A 2 -14.14 -10.00 1.79
N ASN A 3 -14.88 -10.67 0.93
CA ASN A 3 -14.43 -11.89 0.29
C ASN A 3 -13.44 -11.47 -0.81
N PHE A 4 -12.13 -11.50 -0.52
CA PHE A 4 -11.04 -11.13 -1.45
C PHE A 4 -10.87 -12.13 -2.60
N LYS A 5 -11.96 -12.73 -3.08
CA LYS A 5 -11.97 -13.78 -4.10
C LYS A 5 -11.29 -13.36 -5.40
N PHE A 6 -11.30 -12.06 -5.72
CA PHE A 6 -10.77 -11.54 -6.96
C PHE A 6 -9.62 -10.56 -6.74
N TYR A 7 -8.66 -10.58 -7.66
CA TYR A 7 -7.64 -9.57 -7.88
C TYR A 7 -7.98 -8.82 -9.17
N ARG A 8 -7.81 -7.49 -9.21
CA ARG A 8 -8.10 -6.67 -10.39
C ARG A 8 -6.83 -6.00 -10.90
N THR A 9 -6.53 -6.15 -12.19
CA THR A 9 -5.41 -5.52 -12.92
C THR A 9 -5.99 -4.67 -14.05
N GLY A 10 -6.37 -3.42 -13.74
CA GLY A 10 -7.05 -2.56 -14.73
C GLY A 10 -8.39 -3.15 -15.17
N LYS A 11 -8.45 -3.69 -16.40
CA LYS A 11 -9.67 -4.34 -16.96
C LYS A 11 -9.75 -5.83 -16.65
N GLU A 12 -8.65 -6.45 -16.23
CA GLU A 12 -8.60 -7.89 -15.97
C GLU A 12 -9.03 -8.21 -14.54
N VAL A 13 -9.68 -9.36 -14.38
CA VAL A 13 -10.13 -9.90 -13.10
C VAL A 13 -9.59 -11.31 -12.99
N ILE A 14 -8.79 -11.54 -11.96
CA ILE A 14 -8.13 -12.82 -11.69
C ILE A 14 -8.75 -13.40 -10.43
N GLU A 15 -9.18 -14.66 -10.48
CA GLU A 15 -9.63 -15.39 -9.30
C GLU A 15 -8.43 -15.82 -8.48
N ARG A 16 -8.44 -15.49 -7.18
CA ARG A 16 -7.37 -15.88 -6.26
C ARG A 16 -7.53 -17.34 -5.88
N PHE A 17 -6.41 -18.01 -5.59
CA PHE A 17 -6.47 -19.29 -4.90
C PHE A 17 -7.15 -19.10 -3.52
N PRO A 18 -8.18 -19.89 -3.18
CA PRO A 18 -8.91 -19.70 -1.93
C PRO A 18 -7.99 -19.94 -0.74
N VAL A 19 -7.95 -19.01 0.21
CA VAL A 19 -7.16 -19.10 1.44
C VAL A 19 -8.09 -19.13 2.65
N PRO A 20 -8.37 -20.31 3.23
CA PRO A 20 -9.08 -20.43 4.49
C PRO A 20 -8.33 -19.68 5.60
N VAL A 21 -9.09 -19.09 6.54
CA VAL A 21 -8.51 -18.28 7.64
C VAL A 21 -7.51 -19.09 8.46
N ASN A 22 -7.78 -20.37 8.71
CA ASN A 22 -6.93 -21.29 9.46
C ASN A 22 -5.68 -21.77 8.70
N LEU A 23 -5.54 -21.46 7.39
CA LEU A 23 -4.36 -21.80 6.59
C LEU A 23 -3.64 -20.53 6.08
N LYS A 24 -4.05 -19.35 6.58
CA LYS A 24 -3.49 -18.07 6.15
C LYS A 24 -2.05 -17.89 6.62
N ASP A 25 -1.71 -18.33 7.83
CA ASP A 25 -0.39 -18.17 8.42
C ASP A 25 0.67 -19.03 7.70
N TRP A 26 1.79 -18.41 7.32
CA TRP A 26 2.92 -19.07 6.66
C TRP A 26 3.54 -20.20 7.49
N HIS A 27 3.47 -20.12 8.83
CA HIS A 27 4.00 -21.16 9.72
C HIS A 27 3.21 -22.46 9.66
N ILE A 28 1.98 -22.42 9.13
CA ILE A 28 1.17 -23.61 8.91
C ILE A 28 1.60 -24.22 7.57
N GLU A 29 2.07 -25.46 7.61
CA GLU A 29 2.42 -26.22 6.42
C GLU A 29 1.18 -26.42 5.55
N TRP A 30 1.31 -26.09 4.26
CA TRP A 30 0.23 -26.27 3.30
C TRP A 30 0.79 -26.59 1.92
N LYS A 31 1.00 -27.88 1.66
CA LYS A 31 1.60 -28.40 0.42
C LYS A 31 0.75 -28.14 -0.83
N ASP A 32 -0.57 -28.12 -0.66
CA ASP A 32 -1.52 -27.91 -1.75
C ASP A 32 -1.76 -26.42 -2.07
N TYR A 33 -1.09 -25.49 -1.36
CA TYR A 33 -1.21 -24.07 -1.65
C TYR A 33 -0.62 -23.74 -3.03
N LYS A 34 -1.48 -23.37 -3.98
CA LYS A 34 -1.12 -23.06 -5.37
C LYS A 34 -1.59 -21.65 -5.75
N PRO A 35 -0.90 -20.60 -5.26
CA PRO A 35 -1.29 -19.22 -5.54
C PRO A 35 -1.23 -18.91 -7.04
N VAL A 36 -2.15 -18.04 -7.49
CA VAL A 36 -2.21 -17.63 -8.90
C VAL A 36 -1.18 -16.53 -9.16
N PRO A 37 -0.29 -16.66 -10.16
CA PRO A 37 0.65 -15.60 -10.50
C PRO A 37 -0.07 -14.41 -11.14
N VAL A 38 0.18 -13.21 -10.62
CA VAL A 38 -0.30 -11.94 -11.23
C VAL A 38 0.91 -11.17 -11.74
N ILE A 39 1.18 -11.29 -13.03
CA ILE A 39 2.35 -10.69 -13.69
C ILE A 39 1.91 -9.42 -14.41
N VAL A 40 2.50 -8.29 -14.04
CA VAL A 40 2.29 -7.00 -14.69
C VAL A 40 3.64 -6.50 -15.17
N ASP A 41 3.75 -6.18 -16.46
CA ASP A 41 4.95 -5.56 -17.01
C ASP A 41 4.92 -4.05 -16.77
N PHE A 42 5.84 -3.58 -15.95
CA PHE A 42 6.02 -2.15 -15.68
C PHE A 42 7.00 -1.48 -16.66
N GLY A 43 7.65 -2.24 -17.55
CA GLY A 43 8.76 -1.76 -18.37
C GLY A 43 9.90 -1.18 -17.51
N GLN A 44 10.62 -0.20 -18.05
CA GLN A 44 11.72 0.47 -17.36
C GLN A 44 11.27 1.65 -16.48
N LYS A 45 10.13 1.53 -15.79
CA LYS A 45 9.63 2.60 -14.92
C LYS A 45 10.53 2.75 -13.68
N PRO A 46 11.01 3.96 -13.36
CA PRO A 46 11.97 4.18 -12.27
C PRO A 46 11.40 3.87 -10.87
N TRP A 47 10.08 3.85 -10.75
CA TRP A 47 9.37 3.54 -9.50
C TRP A 47 9.12 2.04 -9.28
N ALA A 48 9.37 1.20 -10.29
CA ALA A 48 9.22 -0.24 -10.19
C ALA A 48 10.59 -0.90 -9.99
N ASP A 49 10.60 -2.01 -9.25
CA ASP A 49 11.79 -2.88 -9.21
C ASP A 49 11.93 -3.64 -10.55
N PRO A 50 13.14 -4.08 -10.90
CA PRO A 50 13.34 -5.07 -11.97
C PRO A 50 12.54 -6.37 -11.76
N ASP A 51 12.53 -7.23 -12.77
CA ASP A 51 12.07 -8.60 -12.58
C ASP A 51 12.93 -9.31 -11.54
N PHE A 52 12.31 -10.20 -10.78
CA PHE A 52 13.01 -10.93 -9.72
C PHE A 52 14.14 -11.82 -10.25
N LYS A 53 14.04 -12.27 -11.51
CA LYS A 53 15.05 -13.11 -12.17
C LYS A 53 16.22 -12.31 -12.74
N ASP A 54 16.19 -10.98 -12.67
CA ASP A 54 17.31 -10.15 -13.11
C ASP A 54 18.52 -10.38 -12.19
N LYS A 55 19.64 -10.82 -12.77
CA LYS A 55 20.88 -11.12 -12.03
C LYS A 55 21.47 -9.89 -11.34
N ASN A 56 21.18 -8.71 -11.86
CA ASN A 56 21.64 -7.44 -11.29
C ASN A 56 20.71 -6.95 -10.17
N PHE A 57 19.54 -7.59 -9.99
CA PHE A 57 18.62 -7.26 -8.91
C PHE A 57 18.97 -8.05 -7.65
N GLN A 58 19.77 -7.41 -6.77
CA GLN A 58 20.20 -7.98 -5.49
C GLN A 58 19.65 -7.14 -4.32
N PRO A 59 18.32 -7.23 -4.07
CA PRO A 59 17.66 -6.39 -3.10
C PRO A 59 18.11 -6.68 -1.66
N LYS A 60 18.27 -5.61 -0.90
CA LYS A 60 18.58 -5.66 0.53
C LYS A 60 17.29 -5.68 1.35
N TRP A 61 16.75 -6.88 1.61
CA TRP A 61 15.51 -7.03 2.35
C TRP A 61 15.59 -6.58 3.81
N ASN A 62 14.43 -6.17 4.37
CA ASN A 62 14.29 -5.74 5.76
C ASN A 62 15.27 -4.61 6.18
N GLN A 63 15.77 -3.82 5.23
CA GLN A 63 16.64 -2.68 5.50
C GLN A 63 16.43 -1.57 4.46
N LEU A 64 17.12 -0.43 4.65
CA LEU A 64 17.17 0.63 3.66
C LEU A 64 18.12 0.20 2.53
N ASP A 65 17.57 -0.01 1.33
CA ASP A 65 18.29 -0.42 0.13
C ASP A 65 18.52 0.80 -0.76
N ASP A 66 19.63 1.50 -0.51
CA ASP A 66 19.94 2.81 -1.05
C ASP A 66 18.83 3.85 -0.80
N LYS A 67 18.01 4.14 -1.82
CA LYS A 67 16.88 5.08 -1.73
C LYS A 67 15.53 4.40 -1.54
N ILE A 68 15.50 3.07 -1.50
CA ILE A 68 14.28 2.27 -1.36
C ILE A 68 14.24 1.71 0.05
N ASP A 69 13.30 2.18 0.88
CA ASP A 69 13.07 1.55 2.17
C ASP A 69 12.34 0.22 1.96
N ARG A 70 13.03 -0.89 2.21
CA ARG A 70 12.45 -2.24 2.12
C ARG A 70 12.04 -2.76 3.50
N ARG A 71 12.05 -1.95 4.55
CA ARG A 71 11.57 -2.35 5.89
C ARG A 71 10.05 -2.31 5.94
N SER A 72 9.47 -3.17 6.76
CA SER A 72 8.04 -3.13 7.06
C SER A 72 7.82 -2.43 8.41
N HIS A 73 6.80 -1.57 8.49
CA HIS A 73 6.36 -1.00 9.77
C HIS A 73 5.66 -2.03 10.67
N CYS A 74 5.35 -3.21 10.16
CA CYS A 74 4.75 -4.32 10.91
C CYS A 74 5.81 -5.33 11.45
N GLY A 75 7.09 -4.95 11.46
CA GLY A 75 8.21 -5.84 11.82
C GLY A 75 8.82 -6.55 10.61
N GLN A 76 9.82 -7.39 10.85
CA GLN A 76 10.54 -8.11 9.79
C GLN A 76 9.64 -9.13 9.10
N TYR A 77 9.68 -9.15 7.77
CA TYR A 77 9.02 -10.19 6.98
C TYR A 77 10.00 -11.30 6.61
N SER A 78 9.46 -12.51 6.48
CA SER A 78 10.24 -13.68 6.06
C SER A 78 10.51 -13.65 4.56
N ILE A 79 11.61 -14.27 4.16
CA ILE A 79 11.98 -14.51 2.76
C ILE A 79 11.77 -15.99 2.48
N ASP A 80 11.12 -16.33 1.38
CA ASP A 80 10.96 -17.73 0.99
C ASP A 80 12.25 -18.32 0.41
N LYS A 81 12.21 -19.63 0.14
CA LYS A 81 13.34 -20.39 -0.41
C LYS A 81 13.82 -19.88 -1.78
N ASP A 82 12.94 -19.20 -2.53
CA ASP A 82 13.20 -18.69 -3.86
C ASP A 82 13.63 -17.21 -3.81
N GLY A 83 13.72 -16.63 -2.61
CA GLY A 83 14.18 -15.26 -2.34
C GLY A 83 13.06 -14.23 -2.23
N PHE A 84 11.80 -14.61 -2.43
CA PHE A 84 10.70 -13.64 -2.44
C PHE A 84 10.31 -13.20 -1.03
N PRO A 85 10.02 -11.90 -0.83
CA PRO A 85 9.47 -11.42 0.43
C PRO A 85 8.03 -11.94 0.61
N LEU A 86 7.77 -12.58 1.75
CA LEU A 86 6.45 -13.06 2.12
C LEU A 86 5.63 -11.93 2.77
N ASN A 87 4.33 -11.87 2.45
CA ASN A 87 3.43 -10.92 3.09
C ASN A 87 3.36 -11.20 4.60
N PRO A 88 3.69 -10.23 5.48
CA PRO A 88 3.72 -10.44 6.94
C PRO A 88 2.33 -10.79 7.52
N THR A 89 1.24 -10.54 6.79
CA THR A 89 -0.13 -10.87 7.21
C THR A 89 -0.61 -12.25 6.73
N GLY A 90 0.25 -13.02 6.05
CA GLY A 90 -0.03 -14.37 5.58
C GLY A 90 -0.32 -14.50 4.08
N ARG A 91 -0.74 -15.70 3.67
CA ARG A 91 -1.13 -16.08 2.31
C ARG A 91 -2.29 -15.23 1.80
N THR A 92 -2.26 -14.94 0.50
CA THR A 92 -3.28 -14.10 -0.16
C THR A 92 -3.93 -14.75 -1.38
N GLY A 93 -3.48 -15.95 -1.76
CA GLY A 93 -3.99 -16.68 -2.93
C GLY A 93 -3.40 -16.23 -4.27
N VAL A 94 -2.49 -15.25 -4.26
CA VAL A 94 -1.74 -14.79 -5.42
C VAL A 94 -0.25 -14.68 -5.10
N ILE A 95 0.58 -14.74 -6.14
CA ILE A 95 2.04 -14.55 -6.08
C ILE A 95 2.47 -13.54 -7.15
N MET A 96 3.73 -13.10 -7.10
CA MET A 96 4.28 -11.95 -7.82
C MET A 96 3.78 -10.62 -7.24
N ARG A 97 4.13 -9.50 -7.88
CA ARG A 97 3.83 -8.15 -7.38
C ARG A 97 2.41 -7.66 -7.69
N GLY A 98 1.77 -8.20 -8.73
CA GLY A 98 0.58 -7.58 -9.30
C GLY A 98 0.86 -6.12 -9.68
N LEU A 99 -0.03 -5.20 -9.29
CA LEU A 99 0.08 -3.75 -9.57
C LEU A 99 1.10 -2.99 -8.70
N LEU A 100 1.79 -3.65 -7.79
CA LEU A 100 2.77 -3.01 -6.91
C LEU A 100 4.14 -2.89 -7.61
N GLY A 101 4.75 -1.71 -7.55
CA GLY A 101 6.05 -1.48 -8.20
C GLY A 101 7.19 -2.22 -7.51
N ARG A 102 7.17 -2.27 -6.17
CA ARG A 102 8.25 -2.85 -5.36
C ARG A 102 7.93 -4.27 -4.92
N TRP A 103 8.95 -5.10 -4.84
CA TRP A 103 8.88 -6.38 -4.14
C TRP A 103 8.87 -6.12 -2.62
N GLY A 104 7.94 -6.75 -1.90
CA GLY A 104 7.77 -6.53 -0.47
C GLY A 104 6.95 -5.27 -0.16
N PRO A 105 7.31 -4.49 0.89
CA PRO A 105 6.57 -3.28 1.27
C PRO A 105 6.51 -2.22 0.16
N ASN A 106 5.33 -1.62 -0.03
CA ASN A 106 5.13 -0.46 -0.89
C ASN A 106 4.54 0.66 -0.02
N HIS A 107 5.38 1.63 0.39
CA HIS A 107 5.00 2.64 1.36
C HIS A 107 4.09 3.73 0.76
N ALA A 108 3.17 4.22 1.59
CA ALA A 108 2.32 5.36 1.30
C ALA A 108 2.23 6.26 2.54
N ALA A 109 1.85 7.51 2.35
CA ALA A 109 1.60 8.46 3.41
C ALA A 109 0.21 9.06 3.24
N ASP A 110 -0.56 9.08 4.34
CA ASP A 110 -1.92 9.62 4.41
C ASP A 110 -1.93 10.83 5.37
N PRO A 111 -1.63 12.06 4.89
CA PRO A 111 -1.65 13.25 5.73
C PRO A 111 -3.10 13.60 6.13
N ILE A 112 -3.35 13.67 7.44
CA ILE A 112 -4.65 14.07 7.99
C ILE A 112 -4.56 15.48 8.54
N VAL A 113 -4.98 16.46 7.74
CA VAL A 113 -5.10 17.86 8.18
C VAL A 113 -6.45 18.03 8.86
N THR A 114 -6.43 18.46 10.13
CA THR A 114 -7.65 18.62 10.93
C THR A 114 -7.83 20.05 11.42
N ARG A 115 -9.09 20.44 11.67
CA ARG A 115 -9.45 21.67 12.37
C ARG A 115 -10.73 21.48 13.16
N TRP A 116 -10.94 22.29 14.20
CA TRP A 116 -12.24 22.36 14.87
C TRP A 116 -13.27 23.05 13.99
N LYS A 117 -14.50 22.51 13.96
CA LYS A 117 -15.65 23.17 13.33
C LYS A 117 -15.99 24.42 14.12
N ARG A 118 -16.20 25.54 13.43
CA ARG A 118 -16.55 26.82 14.03
C ARG A 118 -17.85 27.39 13.48
N ASP A 119 -18.53 28.21 14.29
CA ASP A 119 -19.68 29.02 13.88
C ASP A 119 -19.23 30.35 13.24
N ASP A 120 -20.17 31.17 12.79
CA ASP A 120 -19.91 32.46 12.15
C ASP A 120 -19.23 33.49 13.10
N SER A 121 -19.32 33.27 14.41
CA SER A 121 -18.62 34.05 15.44
C SER A 121 -17.25 33.46 15.79
N ASN A 122 -16.73 32.54 14.99
CA ASN A 122 -15.44 31.88 15.18
C ASN A 122 -15.34 31.04 16.48
N ARG A 123 -16.46 30.61 17.07
CA ARG A 123 -16.47 29.77 18.29
C ARG A 123 -16.51 28.29 17.92
N ILE A 124 -15.87 27.44 18.73
CA ILE A 124 -15.85 25.99 18.52
C ILE A 124 -17.26 25.41 18.73
N ILE A 125 -17.75 24.69 17.72
CA ILE A 125 -19.04 23.98 17.81
C ILE A 125 -18.84 22.64 18.52
N LYS A 126 -19.68 22.38 19.52
CA LYS A 126 -19.76 21.10 20.21
C LYS A 126 -20.91 20.26 19.68
N HIS A 127 -20.74 18.94 19.68
CA HIS A 127 -21.79 18.00 19.32
C HIS A 127 -22.85 17.93 20.43
N ASN A 128 -24.12 18.06 20.07
CA ASN A 128 -25.22 18.21 21.03
C ASN A 128 -25.30 17.08 22.06
N SER A 129 -25.14 15.81 21.64
CA SER A 129 -25.28 14.68 22.57
C SER A 129 -24.03 14.33 23.36
N SER A 130 -22.84 14.62 22.84
CA SER A 130 -21.58 14.19 23.46
C SER A 130 -20.88 15.32 24.21
N GLY A 131 -21.26 16.58 23.96
CA GLY A 131 -20.60 17.77 24.50
C GLY A 131 -19.18 17.99 23.99
N LYS A 132 -18.68 17.14 23.09
CA LYS A 132 -17.30 17.22 22.56
C LYS A 132 -17.23 18.17 21.35
N PRO A 133 -16.12 18.90 21.17
CA PRO A 133 -15.86 19.66 19.95
C PRO A 133 -15.96 18.80 18.68
N ILE A 134 -16.55 19.34 17.62
CA ILE A 134 -16.65 18.66 16.32
C ILE A 134 -15.36 18.88 15.53
N LEU A 135 -14.68 17.79 15.17
CA LEU A 135 -13.47 17.81 14.33
C LEU A 135 -13.85 17.73 12.84
N GLN A 136 -13.16 18.51 12.00
CA GLN A 136 -13.20 18.41 10.55
C GLN A 136 -11.83 17.97 10.05
N PHE A 137 -11.79 17.28 8.92
CA PHE A 137 -10.55 17.00 8.20
C PHE A 137 -10.73 17.24 6.70
N VAL A 138 -9.61 17.40 5.99
CA VAL A 138 -9.61 17.52 4.54
C VAL A 138 -9.74 16.14 3.90
N ALA A 139 -10.75 15.96 3.06
CA ALA A 139 -10.96 14.76 2.27
C ALA A 139 -11.01 15.11 0.78
N ILE A 140 -10.66 14.15 -0.06
CA ILE A 140 -10.80 14.23 -1.52
C ILE A 140 -11.81 13.18 -1.99
N GLN A 141 -12.60 13.51 -3.01
CA GLN A 141 -13.39 12.51 -3.72
C GLN A 141 -12.60 12.04 -4.94
N ARG A 142 -12.29 10.76 -4.99
CA ARG A 142 -11.49 10.21 -6.09
C ARG A 142 -12.35 10.10 -7.36
N LYS A 143 -11.81 10.51 -8.50
CA LYS A 143 -12.53 10.49 -9.79
C LYS A 143 -12.77 9.08 -10.33
N ASP A 144 -11.92 8.12 -9.97
CA ASP A 144 -11.93 6.75 -10.48
C ASP A 144 -13.00 5.87 -9.82
N VAL A 145 -13.21 6.02 -8.51
CA VAL A 145 -14.17 5.20 -7.73
C VAL A 145 -15.31 6.01 -7.10
N LEU A 146 -15.25 7.35 -7.15
CA LEU A 146 -16.24 8.27 -6.57
C LEU A 146 -16.40 8.20 -5.05
N GLU A 147 -15.45 7.56 -4.37
CA GLU A 147 -15.39 7.47 -2.91
C GLU A 147 -14.58 8.62 -2.29
N TRP A 148 -14.97 9.03 -1.08
CA TRP A 148 -14.21 9.97 -0.27
C TRP A 148 -13.04 9.26 0.43
N ALA A 149 -11.86 9.86 0.36
CA ALA A 149 -10.64 9.33 0.95
C ALA A 149 -9.78 10.44 1.57
N ILE A 150 -8.84 10.03 2.42
CA ILE A 150 -7.73 10.88 2.86
C ILE A 150 -6.85 11.18 1.63
N PRO A 151 -6.29 12.39 1.48
CA PRO A 151 -5.42 12.75 0.35
C PRO A 151 -4.04 12.09 0.47
N GLY A 152 -4.00 10.77 0.35
CA GLY A 152 -2.79 9.95 0.44
C GLY A 152 -1.96 9.92 -0.83
N VAL A 153 -0.67 9.58 -0.68
CA VAL A 153 0.29 9.45 -1.79
C VAL A 153 1.19 8.22 -1.58
N CYS A 154 1.56 7.53 -2.66
CA CYS A 154 2.60 6.50 -2.61
C CYS A 154 3.98 7.14 -2.49
N ILE A 155 4.83 6.62 -1.61
CA ILE A 155 6.21 7.07 -1.46
C ILE A 155 7.04 6.43 -2.58
N ILE A 156 7.44 7.26 -3.54
CA ILE A 156 8.26 6.86 -4.68
C ILE A 156 9.55 7.68 -4.63
N PRO A 157 10.74 7.03 -4.62
CA PRO A 157 12.01 7.74 -4.78
C PRO A 157 11.94 8.58 -6.05
N PHE A 158 12.37 9.84 -5.99
CA PHE A 158 12.37 10.84 -7.09
C PHE A 158 11.05 11.56 -7.42
N LEU A 159 9.92 11.22 -6.78
CA LEU A 159 8.63 11.87 -7.06
C LEU A 159 8.46 13.23 -6.36
N PHE A 160 9.15 13.45 -5.24
CA PHE A 160 9.12 14.72 -4.51
C PHE A 160 9.55 15.91 -5.37
N GLN A 161 10.43 15.70 -6.36
CA GLN A 161 10.88 16.73 -7.29
C GLN A 161 9.91 17.02 -8.43
N MET A 162 8.99 16.10 -8.75
CA MET A 162 8.13 16.21 -9.94
C MET A 162 6.70 16.67 -9.64
N ILE A 163 6.14 16.37 -8.46
CA ILE A 163 4.73 16.66 -8.17
C ILE A 163 4.53 18.05 -7.55
N TYR A 164 5.57 18.61 -6.91
CA TYR A 164 5.48 19.90 -6.21
C TYR A 164 6.70 20.80 -6.45
N PRO A 165 6.94 21.29 -7.68
CA PRO A 165 7.97 22.29 -7.89
C PRO A 165 7.66 23.62 -7.15
N SER A 166 6.39 23.93 -6.89
CA SER A 166 5.95 25.20 -6.29
C SER A 166 5.67 25.17 -4.78
N LEU A 167 5.83 24.03 -4.12
CA LEU A 167 5.56 23.89 -2.68
C LEU A 167 6.85 23.94 -1.83
N ILE A 168 8.01 24.07 -2.48
CA ILE A 168 9.32 24.25 -1.85
C ILE A 168 9.65 25.74 -1.61
N GLU A 169 8.93 26.69 -2.23
CA GLU A 169 9.17 28.14 -2.02
C GLU A 169 8.37 28.77 -0.86
N MET A 170 7.74 27.97 0.01
CA MET A 170 6.97 28.46 1.16
C MET A 170 7.46 27.94 2.52
N LEU A 171 8.77 27.65 2.65
CA LEU A 171 9.45 27.50 3.94
C LEU A 171 10.67 28.42 4.00
#